data_AF-A0A538TDW1-F1
#
_entry.id   AF-A0A538TDW1-F1
#
_cell.length_a   1.000
_cell.length_b   1.000
_cell.length_c   1.000
_cell.angle_alpha   90.00
_cell.angle_beta   90.00
_cell.angle_gamma   90.00
#
_symmetry.space_group_name_H-M   'P 1'
#
loop_
_entity.id
_entity.type
_entity.pdbx_description
1 polymer ?
#
loop_
_entity_poly.entity_id
_entity_poly.type
_entity_poly.pdbx_seq_one_letter_code
_entity_poly.pdbx_strand_id
1 'polypeptide(L)'
;MAVTALFFVNGCTSTSTRADLRVVSVNGNATFYSDLLNEVDTSKVYIPIDQVNVTFTNTPHDGSNPVNAGTPFSDIVVDRYKVTYDNSVYSPIEGGMNVVVSSGSTADAAITISNPSEKGALLGTLTTTVTSTARIDFSGYVRTTGNFGDRVYATAYLTVQVDNFGDVKP
;
A
#
# COMPACT_ATOMS: atom_id res chain seq x y z
N MET A 1 14.97 -59.69 8.63
CA MET A 1 14.75 -59.16 7.27
C MET A 1 14.08 -57.80 7.42
N ALA A 2 14.82 -56.73 7.18
CA ALA A 2 14.32 -55.36 7.31
C ALA A 2 13.77 -54.92 5.96
N VAL A 3 12.48 -54.61 5.89
CA VAL A 3 11.88 -53.96 4.73
C VAL A 3 12.00 -52.46 4.98
N THR A 4 13.05 -51.86 4.42
CA THR A 4 13.17 -50.41 4.35
C THR A 4 12.13 -49.92 3.35
N ALA A 5 10.98 -49.45 3.84
CA ALA A 5 10.06 -48.71 3.01
C ALA A 5 10.75 -47.40 2.63
N LEU A 6 11.12 -47.26 1.35
CA LEU A 6 11.40 -45.96 0.76
C LEU A 6 10.14 -45.12 0.96
N PHE A 7 10.20 -44.18 1.90
CA PHE A 7 9.28 -43.05 1.92
C PHE A 7 9.57 -42.24 0.66
N PHE A 8 8.82 -42.52 -0.40
CA PHE A 8 8.56 -41.54 -1.44
C PHE A 8 7.88 -40.37 -0.74
N VAL A 9 8.68 -39.37 -0.37
CA VAL A 9 8.18 -38.03 -0.05
C VAL A 9 7.71 -37.45 -1.39
N ASN A 10 6.57 -37.94 -1.88
CA ASN A 10 5.72 -37.19 -2.79
C ASN A 10 5.04 -36.10 -1.96
N GLY A 11 5.87 -35.21 -1.40
CA GLY A 11 5.46 -33.91 -0.91
C GLY A 11 5.30 -33.01 -2.12
N CYS A 12 4.27 -33.26 -2.93
CA CYS A 12 3.59 -32.16 -3.59
C CYS A 12 2.90 -31.35 -2.48
N THR A 13 3.69 -30.68 -1.64
CA THR A 13 3.20 -29.48 -0.99
C THR A 13 2.93 -28.55 -2.15
N SER A 14 1.65 -28.40 -2.48
CA SER A 14 1.11 -27.21 -3.12
C SER A 14 2.05 -26.05 -2.78
N THR A 15 2.59 -25.39 -3.80
CA THR A 15 3.36 -24.14 -3.71
C THR A 15 2.44 -23.03 -3.20
N SER A 16 1.76 -23.28 -2.08
CA SER A 16 0.97 -22.34 -1.33
C SER A 16 1.97 -21.33 -0.80
N THR A 17 1.96 -20.15 -1.41
CA THR A 17 2.80 -19.01 -1.07
C THR A 17 2.96 -18.88 0.42
N ARG A 18 4.17 -19.19 0.92
CA ARG A 18 4.52 -18.95 2.32
C ARG A 18 4.51 -17.47 2.65
N ALA A 19 4.58 -16.57 1.67
CA ALA A 19 4.60 -15.13 1.85
C ALA A 19 3.17 -14.55 1.77
N ASP A 20 2.76 -13.81 2.80
CA ASP A 20 1.49 -13.09 2.86
C ASP A 20 1.76 -11.58 2.93
N LEU A 21 1.23 -10.83 1.96
CA LEU A 21 1.36 -9.37 1.92
C LEU A 21 0.29 -8.76 2.81
N ARG A 22 0.70 -7.92 3.77
CA ARG A 22 -0.24 -7.13 4.57
C ARG A 22 0.20 -5.69 4.64
N VAL A 23 -0.78 -4.80 4.79
CA VAL A 23 -0.55 -3.40 5.14
C VAL A 23 -0.67 -3.26 6.64
N VAL A 24 0.40 -2.79 7.28
CA VAL A 24 0.47 -2.57 8.73
C VAL A 24 -0.11 -1.21 9.09
N SER A 25 0.20 -0.20 8.28
CA SER A 25 -0.35 1.14 8.46
C SER A 25 -0.42 1.90 7.15
N VAL A 26 -1.39 2.80 7.07
CA VAL A 26 -1.45 3.89 6.09
C VAL A 26 -1.52 5.19 6.88
N ASN A 27 -0.63 6.13 6.59
CA ASN A 27 -0.54 7.42 7.27
C ASN A 27 -0.46 7.30 8.81
N GLY A 28 0.27 6.29 9.32
CA GLY A 28 0.34 6.03 10.76
C GLY A 28 -1.00 5.71 11.42
N ASN A 29 -1.97 5.21 10.65
CA ASN A 29 -3.37 4.96 11.06
C ASN A 29 -4.14 6.23 11.45
N ALA A 30 -3.66 7.41 11.04
CA ALA A 30 -4.31 8.68 11.26
C ALA A 30 -5.09 9.14 10.01
N THR A 31 -6.12 9.96 10.24
CA THR A 31 -6.81 10.69 9.18
C THR A 31 -5.81 11.52 8.37
N PHE A 32 -5.97 11.51 7.06
CA PHE A 32 -5.21 12.38 6.17
C PHE A 32 -6.00 13.65 5.87
N TYR A 33 -5.34 14.80 6.01
CA TYR A 33 -5.90 16.12 5.71
C TYR A 33 -5.39 16.56 4.34
N SER A 34 -6.25 16.43 3.33
CA SER A 34 -6.02 16.82 1.95
C SER A 34 -6.36 18.30 1.80
N ASP A 35 -5.33 19.13 1.89
CA ASP A 35 -5.47 20.57 1.81
C ASP A 35 -5.57 21.03 0.35
N LEU A 36 -6.61 21.76 -0.03
CA LEU A 36 -6.80 22.17 -1.43
C LEU A 36 -5.75 23.18 -1.89
N LEU A 37 -5.25 24.01 -0.97
CA LEU A 37 -4.35 25.10 -1.25
C LEU A 37 -3.31 25.19 -0.15
N ASN A 38 -2.03 25.26 -0.51
CA ASN A 38 -0.97 25.57 0.43
C ASN A 38 -0.71 27.08 0.37
N GLU A 39 -0.84 27.76 1.51
CA GLU A 39 -0.72 29.21 1.61
C GLU A 39 0.51 29.65 2.43
N VAL A 40 1.40 28.72 2.83
CA VAL A 40 2.49 28.92 3.82
C VAL A 40 3.34 30.15 3.49
N ASP A 41 3.52 30.40 2.20
CA ASP A 41 4.00 31.66 1.67
C ASP A 41 2.92 32.24 0.74
N THR A 42 2.23 33.30 1.20
CA THR A 42 1.15 33.96 0.45
C THR A 42 1.60 34.52 -0.91
N SER A 43 2.91 34.63 -1.16
CA SER A 43 3.46 35.00 -2.47
C SER A 43 3.69 33.81 -3.42
N LYS A 44 3.55 32.57 -2.93
CA LYS A 44 3.79 31.31 -3.65
C LYS A 44 2.72 30.26 -3.33
N VAL A 45 1.47 30.67 -3.46
CA VAL A 45 0.33 29.78 -3.33
C VAL A 45 0.41 28.66 -4.37
N TYR A 46 0.28 27.40 -3.93
CA TYR A 46 0.26 26.24 -4.82
C TYR A 46 -0.69 25.15 -4.34
N ILE A 47 -1.14 24.29 -5.24
CA ILE A 47 -1.96 23.12 -4.90
C ILE A 47 -1.02 21.98 -4.49
N PRO A 48 -1.08 21.48 -3.23
CA PRO A 48 -0.14 20.47 -2.78
C PRO A 48 -0.48 19.09 -3.35
N ILE A 49 0.56 18.28 -3.60
CA ILE A 49 0.42 16.86 -3.94
C ILE A 49 0.19 16.08 -2.64
N ASP A 50 -0.88 15.30 -2.56
CA ASP A 50 -1.15 14.48 -1.39
C ASP A 50 -0.41 13.15 -1.48
N GLN A 51 0.54 12.97 -0.58
CA GLN A 51 1.28 11.73 -0.41
C GLN A 51 1.04 11.14 0.96
N VAL A 52 0.87 9.82 1.02
CA VAL A 52 0.74 9.08 2.28
C VAL A 52 1.78 7.99 2.38
N ASN A 53 2.30 7.80 3.58
CA ASN A 53 3.21 6.71 3.89
C ASN A 53 2.42 5.43 4.13
N VAL A 54 2.92 4.32 3.62
CA VAL A 54 2.36 2.98 3.76
C VAL A 54 3.45 2.06 4.26
N THR A 55 3.16 1.31 5.32
CA THR A 55 4.05 0.28 5.83
C THR A 55 3.50 -1.09 5.45
N PHE A 56 4.27 -1.87 4.72
CA PHE A 56 3.97 -3.26 4.38
C PHE A 56 4.67 -4.22 5.32
N THR A 57 4.12 -5.42 5.45
CA THR A 57 4.79 -6.57 6.09
C THR A 57 4.62 -7.82 5.25
N ASN A 58 5.61 -8.71 5.31
CA ASN A 58 5.58 -10.04 4.73
C ASN A 58 5.62 -11.07 5.87
N THR A 59 4.45 -11.60 6.23
CA THR A 59 4.33 -12.62 7.28
C THR A 59 4.19 -14.01 6.69
N PRO A 60 4.82 -15.05 7.29
CA PRO A 60 4.59 -16.42 6.89
C PRO A 60 3.11 -16.82 7.00
N HIS A 61 2.50 -17.27 5.91
CA HIS A 61 1.08 -17.64 5.86
C HIS A 61 0.73 -18.78 6.83
N ASP A 62 1.66 -19.69 7.09
CA ASP A 62 1.49 -20.87 7.95
C ASP A 62 1.90 -20.64 9.42
N GLY A 63 2.27 -19.40 9.79
CA GLY A 63 2.77 -19.08 11.13
C GLY A 63 4.14 -19.69 11.43
N SER A 64 4.84 -20.22 10.43
CA SER A 64 6.21 -20.72 10.58
C SER A 64 7.21 -19.56 10.75
N ASN A 65 8.45 -19.91 11.09
CA ASN A 65 9.52 -18.91 11.19
C ASN A 65 9.74 -18.22 9.83
N PRO A 66 10.07 -16.91 9.82
CA PRO A 66 10.48 -16.21 8.61
C PRO A 66 11.60 -16.94 7.87
N VAL A 67 11.54 -16.91 6.54
CA VAL A 67 12.61 -17.47 5.73
C VAL A 67 13.74 -16.45 5.64
N ASN A 68 15.00 -16.90 5.63
CA ASN A 68 16.13 -15.98 5.49
C ASN A 68 15.97 -15.12 4.22
N ALA A 69 16.21 -13.81 4.35
CA ALA A 69 16.15 -12.91 3.21
C ALA A 69 17.08 -13.39 2.07
N GLY A 70 16.63 -13.27 0.82
CA GLY A 70 17.37 -13.69 -0.36
C GLY A 70 17.24 -15.17 -0.73
N THR A 71 16.55 -15.99 0.06
CA THR A 71 16.17 -17.34 -0.39
C THR A 71 14.97 -17.28 -1.35
N PRO A 72 14.73 -18.30 -2.19
CA PRO A 72 13.49 -18.35 -2.98
C PRO A 72 12.25 -18.17 -2.09
N PHE A 73 11.27 -17.41 -2.58
CA PHE A 73 10.01 -17.12 -1.89
C PHE A 73 10.14 -16.30 -0.59
N SER A 74 11.31 -15.70 -0.32
CA SER A 74 11.52 -14.87 0.87
C SER A 74 11.01 -13.44 0.72
N ASP A 75 10.99 -12.88 -0.49
CA ASP A 75 10.65 -11.48 -0.69
C ASP A 75 9.32 -11.32 -1.44
N ILE A 76 8.56 -10.31 -1.08
CA ILE A 76 7.45 -9.80 -1.88
C ILE A 76 7.90 -8.52 -2.57
N VAL A 77 7.62 -8.39 -3.86
CA VAL A 77 7.74 -7.11 -4.57
C VAL A 77 6.36 -6.55 -4.78
N VAL A 78 6.03 -5.44 -4.12
CA VAL A 78 4.80 -4.68 -4.36
C VAL A 78 5.05 -3.78 -5.57
N ASP A 79 4.24 -3.97 -6.62
CA ASP A 79 4.50 -3.38 -7.94
C ASP A 79 3.48 -2.32 -8.34
N ARG A 80 2.27 -2.34 -7.77
CA ARG A 80 1.21 -1.41 -8.10
C ARG A 80 0.29 -1.11 -6.92
N TYR A 81 -0.35 0.04 -6.99
CA TYR A 81 -1.45 0.41 -6.11
C TYR A 81 -2.57 1.09 -6.89
N LYS A 82 -3.78 1.02 -6.35
CA LYS A 82 -4.97 1.71 -6.83
C LYS A 82 -5.71 2.35 -5.66
N VAL A 83 -6.03 3.64 -5.78
CA VAL A 83 -6.82 4.40 -4.81
C VAL A 83 -8.20 4.66 -5.40
N THR A 84 -9.25 4.40 -4.63
CA THR A 84 -10.63 4.73 -4.97
C THR A 84 -11.32 5.37 -3.77
N TYR A 85 -12.23 6.30 -4.01
CA TYR A 85 -12.94 7.03 -2.97
C TYR A 85 -14.42 6.63 -2.93
N ASP A 86 -14.97 6.40 -1.74
CA ASP A 86 -16.35 5.98 -1.53
C ASP A 86 -17.40 6.97 -2.06
N ASN A 87 -17.12 8.25 -1.95
CA ASN A 87 -17.98 9.34 -2.41
C ASN A 87 -17.50 9.98 -3.72
N SER A 88 -16.46 9.41 -4.35
CA SER A 88 -15.86 9.95 -5.58
C SER A 88 -15.36 11.41 -5.47
N VAL A 89 -14.89 11.85 -4.29
CA VAL A 89 -14.29 13.19 -4.11
C VAL A 89 -13.09 13.44 -5.04
N TYR A 90 -12.34 12.37 -5.34
CA TYR A 90 -11.32 12.34 -6.39
C TYR A 90 -11.57 11.15 -7.32
N SER A 91 -11.11 11.27 -8.56
CA SER A 91 -11.12 10.13 -9.49
C SER A 91 -10.17 9.03 -9.01
N PRO A 92 -10.39 7.77 -9.42
CA PRO A 92 -9.45 6.70 -9.12
C PRO A 92 -8.03 6.99 -9.62
N ILE A 93 -7.04 6.70 -8.78
CA ILE A 93 -5.61 6.87 -9.11
C ILE A 93 -4.94 5.50 -9.12
N GLU A 94 -4.13 5.23 -10.14
CA GLU A 94 -3.31 4.04 -10.25
C GLU A 94 -1.84 4.45 -10.36
N GLY A 95 -0.96 3.77 -9.62
CA GLY A 95 0.46 4.07 -9.63
C GLY A 95 1.33 2.82 -9.57
N GLY A 96 2.53 2.92 -10.15
CA GLY A 96 3.56 1.90 -10.06
C GLY A 96 4.42 2.09 -8.81
N MET A 97 4.92 0.99 -8.28
CA MET A 97 5.85 0.94 -7.16
C MET A 97 6.89 -0.18 -7.37
N ASN A 98 7.94 -0.19 -6.56
CA ASN A 98 8.94 -1.25 -6.55
C ASN A 98 9.47 -1.44 -5.13
N VAL A 99 8.57 -1.88 -4.24
CA VAL A 99 8.85 -2.03 -2.81
C VAL A 99 9.15 -3.48 -2.52
N VAL A 100 10.33 -3.76 -1.98
CA VAL A 100 10.74 -5.12 -1.61
C VAL A 100 10.48 -5.33 -0.12
N VAL A 101 9.63 -6.29 0.21
CA VAL A 101 9.27 -6.66 1.58
C VAL A 101 9.84 -8.05 1.89
N SER A 102 10.97 -8.09 2.57
CA SER A 102 11.61 -9.35 2.97
C SER A 102 10.80 -10.09 4.03
N SER A 103 10.93 -11.42 4.05
CA SER A 103 10.22 -12.30 4.97
C SER A 103 10.44 -11.88 6.42
N GLY A 104 9.37 -11.80 7.20
CA GLY A 104 9.41 -11.40 8.61
C GLY A 104 9.81 -9.94 8.85
N SER A 105 9.85 -9.11 7.81
CA SER A 105 10.27 -7.71 7.87
C SER A 105 9.16 -6.77 7.39
N THR A 106 9.34 -5.49 7.67
CA THR A 106 8.51 -4.40 7.15
C THR A 106 9.25 -3.57 6.12
N ALA A 107 8.50 -2.91 5.23
CA ALA A 107 9.04 -1.93 4.30
C ALA A 107 8.08 -0.74 4.15
N ASP A 108 8.64 0.46 4.06
CA ASP A 108 7.87 1.69 3.90
C ASP A 108 7.88 2.19 2.47
N ALA A 109 6.78 2.80 2.04
CA ALA A 109 6.65 3.46 0.76
C ALA A 109 5.75 4.70 0.88
N ALA A 110 5.89 5.63 -0.06
CA ALA A 110 4.96 6.73 -0.23
C ALA A 110 4.12 6.52 -1.49
N ILE A 111 2.82 6.77 -1.41
CA ILE A 111 1.92 6.75 -2.55
C ILE A 111 1.20 8.09 -2.70
N THR A 112 0.89 8.46 -3.95
CA THR A 112 0.06 9.64 -4.23
C THR A 112 -1.41 9.24 -4.21
N ILE A 113 -2.24 10.00 -3.50
CA ILE A 113 -3.67 9.67 -3.31
C ILE A 113 -4.64 10.66 -3.97
N SER A 114 -4.16 11.83 -4.40
CA SER A 114 -4.99 12.81 -5.12
C SER A 114 -4.24 13.43 -6.29
N ASN A 115 -5.00 13.94 -7.26
CA ASN A 115 -4.45 14.68 -8.39
C ASN A 115 -4.56 16.20 -8.12
N PRO A 116 -3.47 16.97 -8.20
CA PRO A 116 -3.52 18.43 -8.03
C PRO A 116 -4.55 19.14 -8.93
N SER A 117 -4.83 18.64 -10.14
CA SER A 117 -5.83 19.28 -11.00
C SER A 117 -7.25 19.16 -10.44
N GLU A 118 -7.59 18.02 -9.81
CA GLU A 118 -8.91 17.81 -9.21
C GLU A 118 -9.07 18.63 -7.93
N LYS A 119 -8.00 18.73 -7.12
CA LYS A 119 -7.95 19.65 -5.98
C LYS A 119 -8.22 21.09 -6.40
N GLY A 120 -7.58 21.53 -7.49
CA GLY A 120 -7.81 22.85 -8.07
C GLY A 120 -9.25 23.09 -8.53
N ALA A 121 -9.94 22.06 -9.04
CA ALA A 121 -11.34 22.15 -9.43
C ALA A 121 -12.30 22.23 -8.23
N LEU A 122 -11.90 21.71 -7.08
CA LEU A 122 -12.66 21.80 -5.83
C LEU A 122 -12.54 23.18 -5.16
N LEU A 123 -11.51 23.98 -5.51
CA LEU A 123 -11.37 25.35 -5.02
C LEU A 123 -12.57 26.20 -5.41
N GLY A 124 -13.26 26.77 -4.42
CA GLY A 124 -14.44 27.61 -4.61
C GLY A 124 -15.76 26.86 -4.75
N THR A 125 -15.76 25.52 -4.78
CA THR A 125 -16.99 24.70 -4.79
C THR A 125 -17.27 24.05 -3.43
N LEU A 126 -16.23 23.75 -2.66
CA LEU A 126 -16.35 23.27 -1.29
C LEU A 126 -16.71 24.42 -0.33
N THR A 127 -17.83 24.29 0.37
CA THR A 127 -18.29 25.21 1.42
C THR A 127 -18.17 24.63 2.82
N THR A 128 -17.91 23.33 2.93
CA THR A 128 -17.73 22.56 4.17
C THR A 128 -16.72 21.44 3.93
N THR A 129 -15.99 21.04 4.98
CA THR A 129 -15.08 19.89 4.94
C THR A 129 -15.79 18.63 4.42
N VAL A 130 -15.23 18.01 3.38
CA VAL A 130 -15.70 16.70 2.88
C VAL A 130 -14.89 15.60 3.54
N THR A 131 -15.59 14.63 4.15
CA THR A 131 -14.97 13.41 4.66
C THR A 131 -15.25 12.26 3.70
N SER A 132 -14.22 11.50 3.35
CA SER A 132 -14.31 10.32 2.47
C SER A 132 -13.42 9.20 3.00
N THR A 133 -13.73 7.96 2.61
CA THR A 133 -12.84 6.82 2.81
C THR A 133 -12.16 6.46 1.50
N ALA A 134 -10.83 6.57 1.47
CA ALA A 134 -10.00 6.03 0.40
C ALA A 134 -9.80 4.53 0.64
N ARG A 135 -10.25 3.70 -0.29
CA ARG A 135 -9.85 2.29 -0.40
C ARG A 135 -8.60 2.21 -1.26
N ILE A 136 -7.55 1.58 -0.74
CA ILE A 136 -6.26 1.43 -1.39
C ILE A 136 -5.98 -0.05 -1.58
N ASP A 137 -6.02 -0.51 -2.83
CA ASP A 137 -5.68 -1.88 -3.21
C ASP A 137 -4.23 -1.93 -3.71
N PHE A 138 -3.44 -2.83 -3.14
CA PHE A 138 -2.05 -3.08 -3.51
C PHE A 138 -1.94 -4.44 -4.20
N SER A 139 -1.08 -4.52 -5.21
CA SER A 139 -0.69 -5.79 -5.82
C SER A 139 0.81 -5.92 -5.88
N GLY A 140 1.26 -7.17 -5.87
CA GLY A 140 2.66 -7.51 -6.02
C GLY A 140 2.83 -8.94 -6.49
N TYR A 141 4.03 -9.46 -6.34
CA TYR A 141 4.35 -10.86 -6.57
C TYR A 141 5.42 -11.35 -5.59
N VAL A 142 5.41 -12.65 -5.30
CA VAL A 142 6.48 -13.29 -4.55
C VAL A 142 7.71 -13.43 -5.45
N ARG A 143 8.86 -12.93 -5.01
CA ARG A 143 10.11 -13.04 -5.76
C ARG A 143 10.62 -14.48 -5.70
N THR A 144 10.87 -15.05 -6.88
CA THR A 144 11.55 -16.33 -7.02
C THR A 144 12.89 -16.13 -7.72
N THR A 145 13.83 -17.06 -7.58
CA THR A 145 15.10 -17.00 -8.31
C THR A 145 14.85 -17.10 -9.81
N GLY A 146 14.91 -15.96 -10.50
CA GLY A 146 14.87 -15.86 -11.95
C GLY A 146 13.49 -15.58 -12.59
N ASN A 147 12.39 -15.58 -11.83
CA ASN A 147 11.04 -15.32 -12.36
C ASN A 147 10.13 -14.56 -11.37
N PHE A 148 9.04 -13.98 -11.89
CA PHE A 148 7.92 -13.51 -11.08
C PHE A 148 7.13 -14.73 -10.56
N GLY A 149 7.02 -14.85 -9.23
CA GLY A 149 6.20 -15.88 -8.60
C GLY A 149 4.73 -15.48 -8.50
N ASP A 150 4.02 -16.11 -7.57
CA ASP A 150 2.57 -15.92 -7.39
C ASP A 150 2.20 -14.48 -7.02
N ARG A 151 1.03 -14.06 -7.48
CA ARG A 151 0.47 -12.74 -7.18
C ARG A 151 -0.03 -12.66 -5.74
N VAL A 152 0.28 -11.54 -5.10
CA VAL A 152 -0.19 -11.22 -3.75
C VAL A 152 -0.90 -9.88 -3.76
N TYR A 153 -1.86 -9.72 -2.86
CA TYR A 153 -2.73 -8.55 -2.80
C TYR A 153 -2.93 -8.15 -1.34
N ALA A 154 -3.07 -6.85 -1.11
CA ALA A 154 -3.49 -6.33 0.18
C ALA A 154 -4.40 -5.11 -0.03
N THR A 155 -5.35 -4.90 0.88
CA THR A 155 -6.22 -3.73 0.85
C THR A 155 -6.10 -2.99 2.17
N ALA A 156 -6.05 -1.67 2.10
CA ALA A 156 -6.11 -0.78 3.24
C ALA A 156 -7.16 0.31 3.03
N TYR A 157 -7.57 0.94 4.13
CA TYR A 157 -8.53 2.03 4.12
C TYR A 157 -7.94 3.23 4.87
N LEU A 158 -8.19 4.42 4.34
CA LEU A 158 -7.73 5.68 4.91
C LEU A 158 -8.88 6.67 4.93
N THR A 159 -9.18 7.23 6.10
CA THR A 159 -10.08 8.39 6.20
C THR A 159 -9.36 9.63 5.68
N VAL A 160 -9.98 10.33 4.74
CA VAL A 160 -9.48 11.55 4.12
C VAL A 160 -10.47 12.68 4.38
N GLN A 161 -9.98 13.78 4.92
CA GLN A 161 -10.73 15.03 5.03
C GLN A 161 -10.17 16.03 4.02
N VAL A 162 -11.05 16.54 3.17
CA VAL A 162 -10.73 17.48 2.10
C VAL A 162 -11.35 18.82 2.45
N ASP A 163 -10.50 19.85 2.55
CA ASP A 163 -10.91 21.24 2.75
C ASP A 163 -9.76 22.17 2.38
N ASN A 164 -10.01 23.49 2.38
CA ASN A 164 -8.95 24.48 2.47
C ASN A 164 -8.70 24.75 3.96
N PHE A 165 -7.78 23.99 4.56
CA PHE A 165 -7.53 24.10 6.00
C PHE A 165 -6.80 25.39 6.38
N GLY A 166 -6.17 26.06 5.41
CA GLY A 166 -5.30 27.21 5.63
C GLY A 166 -4.09 26.84 6.51
N ASP A 167 -3.07 27.69 6.55
CA ASP A 167 -1.86 27.38 7.35
C ASP A 167 -2.06 27.48 8.86
N VAL A 168 -3.30 27.68 9.31
CA VAL A 168 -3.64 27.63 10.73
C VAL A 168 -4.10 26.22 11.06
N LYS A 169 -3.19 25.24 10.99
CA LYS A 169 -3.44 23.98 11.68
C LYS A 169 -3.51 24.26 13.20
N PRO A 170 -4.48 23.67 13.92
CA PRO A 170 -4.48 23.69 15.39
C PRO A 170 -3.26 22.96 15.97
#